data_AF-A0A0K1P6E0-F1
#
_entry.id   AF-A0A0K1P6E0-F1
#
_cell.length_a   1.000
_cell.length_b   1.000
_cell.length_c   1.000
_cell.angle_alpha   90.00
_cell.angle_beta   90.00
_cell.angle_gamma   90.00
#
_symmetry.space_group_name_H-M   'P 1'
#
loop_
_entity.id
_entity.type
_entity.pdbx_description
1 polymer ?
#
loop_
_entity_poly.entity_id
_entity_poly.type
_entity_poly.pdbx_seq_one_letter_code
_entity_poly.pdbx_strand_id
1 'polypeptide(L)'
;MIKWFLYRIESFNNNDKNLINKENNDVLLHFLKNSQKKFKNLGIKILSFFHLECLNFNILTTFFNNIEIDDIDYFKSKFVSSILERLRNIDKYIDVTEYYSDIFDCLISLKLNLNVEKIKHLYFILNIYKSCSENGDLYLKSTELMKLLDDTYLKDVRNLITDCIENNYIKKVSTNSNKIKYYPYIYYLYEYEISKKIKQILKQEHINLFKNDWEYYAKNFNIANLNILTEEQVEVLKSYIKNKIIIINGRAGTGKTTVIKSIVDLTKKVNPSCEIKLCALSGMAASNIKTKIGDEYNINSLTLYLFLFLMKQCLIYFFINLPYKNSLYIDYIRNFLFKLYT
;
A
#
# COMPACT_ATOMS: atom_id res chain seq x y z
N MET A 1 -34.57 -1.19 -23.75
CA MET A 1 -33.19 -1.34 -23.24
C MET A 1 -32.99 -0.65 -21.88
N ILE A 2 -33.24 0.67 -21.73
CA ILE A 2 -33.14 1.38 -20.42
C ILE A 2 -34.13 0.85 -19.37
N LYS A 3 -35.39 0.58 -19.75
CA LYS A 3 -36.37 -0.09 -18.87
C LYS A 3 -35.95 -1.50 -18.44
N TRP A 4 -35.21 -2.21 -19.29
CA TRP A 4 -34.71 -3.56 -18.99
C TRP A 4 -33.52 -3.50 -18.01
N PHE A 5 -32.63 -2.51 -18.16
CA PHE A 5 -31.54 -2.24 -17.22
C PHE A 5 -32.05 -1.75 -15.85
N LEU A 6 -33.08 -0.88 -15.83
CA LEU A 6 -33.77 -0.46 -14.60
C LEU A 6 -34.50 -1.64 -13.93
N TYR A 7 -35.19 -2.47 -14.71
CA TYR A 7 -35.82 -3.69 -14.20
C TYR A 7 -34.78 -4.68 -13.66
N ARG A 8 -33.59 -4.76 -14.26
CA ARG A 8 -32.48 -5.57 -13.74
C ARG A 8 -31.95 -5.00 -12.43
N ILE A 9 -31.68 -3.70 -12.34
CA ILE A 9 -31.21 -3.06 -11.10
C ILE A 9 -32.25 -3.16 -9.97
N GLU A 10 -33.55 -3.01 -10.28
CA GLU A 10 -34.64 -3.17 -9.30
C GLU A 10 -34.88 -4.64 -8.90
N SER A 11 -34.70 -5.60 -9.80
CA SER A 11 -34.77 -7.04 -9.49
C SER A 11 -33.50 -7.59 -8.81
N PHE A 12 -32.35 -6.93 -8.99
CA PHE A 12 -31.09 -7.22 -8.29
C PHE A 12 -31.17 -6.98 -6.77
N ASN A 13 -32.06 -6.10 -6.31
CA ASN A 13 -32.32 -5.91 -4.88
C ASN A 13 -33.02 -7.11 -4.23
N ASN A 14 -33.69 -7.97 -5.01
CA ASN A 14 -34.57 -8.99 -4.46
C ASN A 14 -34.07 -10.43 -4.59
N ASN A 15 -33.18 -10.81 -5.53
CA ASN A 15 -32.91 -12.25 -5.72
C ASN A 15 -31.49 -12.75 -6.03
N ASP A 16 -30.44 -11.93 -6.22
CA ASP A 16 -29.10 -12.51 -6.51
C ASP A 16 -27.96 -11.83 -5.75
N LYS A 17 -27.65 -12.37 -4.57
CA LYS A 17 -26.49 -11.97 -3.75
C LYS A 17 -25.14 -12.49 -4.26
N ASN A 18 -25.11 -13.25 -5.36
CA ASN A 18 -23.94 -14.07 -5.71
C ASN A 18 -23.18 -13.67 -6.99
N LEU A 19 -23.51 -12.56 -7.67
CA LEU A 19 -22.87 -12.20 -8.94
C LEU A 19 -22.20 -10.81 -9.00
N ILE A 20 -22.06 -10.13 -7.86
CA ILE A 20 -21.38 -8.84 -7.78
C ILE A 20 -20.44 -8.85 -6.56
N ASN A 21 -19.12 -8.75 -6.81
CA ASN A 21 -18.14 -8.53 -5.75
C ASN A 21 -18.52 -7.27 -4.94
N LYS A 22 -18.35 -7.30 -3.61
CA LYS A 22 -18.75 -6.24 -2.67
C LYS A 22 -18.37 -4.81 -3.10
N GLU A 23 -17.28 -4.64 -3.83
CA GLU A 23 -16.78 -3.35 -4.33
C GLU A 23 -17.72 -2.66 -5.32
N ASN A 24 -18.35 -3.40 -6.23
CA ASN A 24 -19.28 -2.86 -7.23
C ASN A 24 -20.58 -2.35 -6.59
N ASN A 25 -20.98 -2.91 -5.44
CA ASN A 25 -22.13 -2.41 -4.67
C ASN A 25 -21.85 -1.06 -4.02
N ASP A 26 -20.62 -0.80 -3.58
CA ASP A 26 -20.23 0.49 -2.99
C ASP A 26 -20.19 1.61 -4.05
N VAL A 27 -19.75 1.30 -5.28
CA VAL A 27 -19.81 2.24 -6.42
C VAL A 27 -21.26 2.63 -6.72
N LEU A 28 -22.13 1.64 -6.88
CA LEU A 28 -23.56 1.86 -7.15
C LEU A 28 -24.21 2.65 -6.00
N LEU A 29 -23.93 2.31 -4.75
CA LEU A 29 -24.45 3.02 -3.58
C LEU A 29 -23.92 4.46 -3.48
N HIS A 30 -22.66 4.72 -3.84
CA HIS A 30 -22.09 6.07 -3.85
C HIS A 30 -22.79 6.95 -4.89
N PHE A 31 -22.97 6.46 -6.12
CA PHE A 31 -23.69 7.19 -7.17
C PHE A 31 -25.20 7.31 -6.92
N LEU A 32 -25.81 6.37 -6.19
CA LEU A 32 -27.22 6.41 -5.82
C LEU A 32 -27.51 7.27 -4.58
N LYS A 33 -26.57 7.41 -3.64
CA LYS A 33 -26.73 8.20 -2.40
C LYS A 33 -26.59 9.71 -2.60
N ASN A 34 -25.93 10.19 -3.65
CA ASN A 34 -25.87 11.61 -4.01
C ASN A 34 -27.16 12.06 -4.73
N SER A 35 -28.31 11.82 -4.09
CA SER A 35 -29.64 11.89 -4.69
C SER A 35 -30.20 13.32 -4.75
N GLN A 36 -29.92 14.04 -5.83
CA GLN A 36 -30.92 14.90 -6.47
C GLN A 36 -31.42 14.22 -7.75
N LYS A 37 -32.69 14.42 -8.14
CA LYS A 37 -33.32 13.79 -9.33
C LYS A 37 -32.49 13.92 -10.62
N LYS A 38 -31.67 14.97 -10.75
CA LYS A 38 -30.76 15.24 -11.87
C LYS A 38 -29.58 14.24 -11.93
N PHE A 39 -29.01 13.88 -10.77
CA PHE A 39 -27.89 12.94 -10.64
C PHE A 39 -28.27 11.49 -11.00
N LYS A 40 -29.53 11.09 -10.78
CA LYS A 40 -30.00 9.73 -11.08
C LYS A 40 -29.90 9.41 -12.58
N ASN A 41 -30.29 10.35 -13.45
CA ASN A 41 -30.21 10.16 -14.91
C ASN A 41 -28.78 10.25 -15.45
N LEU A 42 -27.93 11.06 -14.83
CA LEU A 42 -26.55 11.22 -15.27
C LEU A 42 -25.64 10.06 -14.82
N GLY A 43 -25.77 9.62 -13.56
CA GLY A 43 -25.09 8.43 -13.06
C GLY A 43 -25.43 7.20 -13.91
N ILE A 44 -26.71 7.03 -14.29
CA ILE A 44 -27.12 5.96 -15.21
C ILE A 44 -26.42 6.09 -16.56
N LYS A 45 -26.30 7.30 -17.12
CA LYS A 45 -25.61 7.54 -18.40
C LYS A 45 -24.12 7.18 -18.34
N ILE A 46 -23.42 7.59 -17.28
CA ILE A 46 -22.00 7.28 -17.06
C ILE A 46 -21.81 5.77 -16.86
N LEU A 47 -22.64 5.16 -16.01
CA LEU A 47 -22.58 3.72 -15.78
C LEU A 47 -22.90 2.92 -17.04
N SER A 48 -23.87 3.37 -17.83
CA SER A 48 -24.21 2.76 -19.13
C SER A 48 -23.04 2.89 -20.12
N PHE A 49 -22.35 4.03 -20.15
CA PHE A 49 -21.15 4.21 -20.97
C PHE A 49 -20.04 3.24 -20.55
N PHE A 50 -19.70 3.18 -19.26
CA PHE A 50 -18.69 2.23 -18.75
C PHE A 50 -19.07 0.78 -19.05
N HIS A 51 -20.35 0.42 -18.93
CA HIS A 51 -20.81 -0.92 -19.26
C HIS A 51 -20.70 -1.24 -20.76
N LEU A 52 -21.12 -0.32 -21.64
CA LEU A 52 -21.08 -0.51 -23.09
C LEU A 52 -19.66 -0.60 -23.63
N GLU A 53 -18.73 0.15 -23.03
CA GLU A 53 -17.31 0.18 -23.39
C GLU A 53 -16.47 -0.85 -22.60
N CYS A 54 -17.10 -1.69 -21.76
CA CYS A 54 -16.43 -2.69 -20.92
C CYS A 54 -15.35 -2.12 -19.97
N LEU A 55 -15.55 -0.92 -19.44
CA LEU A 55 -14.60 -0.21 -18.58
C LEU A 55 -14.76 -0.54 -17.09
N ASN A 56 -13.67 -0.49 -16.34
CA ASN A 56 -13.67 -0.76 -14.89
C ASN A 56 -14.33 0.38 -14.08
N PHE A 57 -15.40 0.05 -13.36
CA PHE A 57 -16.13 0.99 -12.50
C PHE A 57 -15.32 1.49 -11.30
N ASN A 58 -14.30 0.75 -10.85
CA ASN A 58 -13.47 1.15 -9.70
C ASN A 58 -12.69 2.46 -9.94
N ILE A 59 -12.49 2.86 -11.20
CA ILE A 59 -11.93 4.19 -11.52
C ILE A 59 -12.81 5.29 -10.95
N LEU A 60 -14.13 5.15 -11.03
CA LEU A 60 -15.06 6.19 -10.61
C LEU A 60 -14.96 6.43 -9.09
N THR A 61 -14.91 5.37 -8.29
CA THR A 61 -14.73 5.50 -6.84
C THR A 61 -13.32 5.89 -6.44
N THR A 62 -12.30 5.57 -7.23
CA THR A 62 -10.92 5.89 -6.87
C THR A 62 -10.57 7.36 -7.18
N PHE A 63 -11.05 7.86 -8.32
CA PHE A 63 -10.66 9.15 -8.88
C PHE A 63 -11.77 10.21 -8.89
N PHE A 64 -13.05 9.85 -8.68
CA PHE A 64 -14.19 10.77 -8.87
C PHE A 64 -15.14 10.92 -7.66
N ASN A 65 -14.73 10.54 -6.45
CA ASN A 65 -15.60 10.50 -5.25
C ASN A 65 -16.34 11.80 -4.86
N ASN A 66 -15.94 12.97 -5.37
CA ASN A 66 -16.48 14.27 -4.92
C ASN A 66 -16.81 15.23 -6.06
N ILE A 67 -16.99 14.75 -7.29
CA ILE A 67 -17.20 15.64 -8.44
C ILE A 67 -18.69 15.78 -8.71
N GLU A 68 -19.18 17.02 -8.68
CA GLU A 68 -20.47 17.36 -9.29
C GLU A 68 -20.30 17.24 -10.81
N ILE A 69 -20.95 16.23 -11.39
CA ILE A 69 -20.97 16.02 -12.83
C ILE A 69 -22.31 16.55 -13.34
N ASP A 70 -22.28 17.43 -14.33
CA ASP A 70 -23.49 18.00 -14.93
C ASP A 70 -23.97 17.22 -16.17
N ASP A 71 -23.04 16.78 -17.03
CA ASP A 71 -23.31 15.95 -18.20
C ASP A 71 -22.11 15.05 -18.60
N ILE A 72 -22.27 14.22 -19.64
CA ILE A 72 -21.23 13.28 -20.12
C ILE A 72 -20.03 14.04 -20.70
N ASP A 73 -20.26 15.14 -21.41
CA ASP A 73 -19.19 15.90 -22.06
C ASP A 73 -18.37 16.66 -21.03
N TYR A 74 -19.02 17.16 -19.98
CA TYR A 74 -18.40 17.70 -18.79
C TYR A 74 -17.58 16.63 -18.06
N PHE A 75 -18.12 15.42 -17.86
CA PHE A 75 -17.35 14.30 -17.29
C PHE A 75 -16.09 14.01 -18.11
N LYS A 76 -16.21 13.88 -19.43
CA LYS A 76 -15.07 13.71 -20.35
C LYS A 76 -14.05 14.83 -20.17
N SER A 77 -14.51 16.09 -20.12
CA SER A 77 -13.65 17.27 -19.95
C SER A 77 -12.89 17.29 -18.63
N LYS A 78 -13.48 16.72 -17.58
CA LYS A 78 -12.90 16.67 -16.23
C LYS A 78 -12.16 15.37 -15.95
N PHE A 79 -12.28 14.35 -16.79
CA PHE A 79 -11.73 13.02 -16.54
C PHE A 79 -10.22 13.08 -16.22
N VAL A 80 -9.45 13.65 -17.14
CA VAL A 80 -8.00 13.77 -17.00
C VAL A 80 -7.60 14.67 -15.84
N SER A 81 -8.28 15.82 -15.66
CA SER A 81 -7.95 16.73 -14.56
C SER A 81 -8.22 16.10 -13.19
N SER A 82 -9.25 15.27 -13.07
CA SER A 82 -9.61 14.61 -11.82
C SER A 82 -8.58 13.56 -11.44
N ILE A 83 -8.12 12.77 -12.42
CA ILE A 83 -7.05 11.80 -12.21
C ILE A 83 -5.75 12.53 -11.84
N LEU A 84 -5.37 13.57 -12.58
CA LEU A 84 -4.18 14.37 -12.28
C LEU A 84 -4.26 15.06 -10.91
N GLU A 85 -5.41 15.59 -10.51
CA GLU A 85 -5.59 16.17 -9.17
C GLU A 85 -5.46 15.10 -8.09
N ARG A 86 -6.03 13.91 -8.32
CA ARG A 86 -5.92 12.79 -7.40
C ARG A 86 -4.48 12.29 -7.28
N LEU A 87 -3.76 12.21 -8.39
CA LEU A 87 -2.35 11.81 -8.44
C LEU A 87 -1.42 12.83 -7.76
N ARG A 88 -1.81 14.10 -7.74
CA ARG A 88 -1.09 15.17 -7.04
C ARG A 88 -1.31 15.10 -5.52
N ASN A 89 -2.54 14.81 -5.10
CA ASN A 89 -2.96 14.79 -3.70
C ASN A 89 -3.05 13.36 -3.14
N ILE A 90 -2.11 12.48 -3.50
CA ILE A 90 -2.09 11.11 -2.98
C ILE A 90 -1.63 11.14 -1.52
N ASP A 91 -2.58 11.38 -0.62
CA ASP A 91 -2.39 11.29 0.84
C ASP A 91 -2.64 9.87 1.39
N LYS A 92 -3.15 8.97 0.53
CA LYS A 92 -3.51 7.59 0.86
C LYS A 92 -2.82 6.64 -0.10
N TYR A 93 -2.57 5.41 0.35
CA TYR A 93 -2.07 4.32 -0.48
C TYR A 93 -3.07 4.03 -1.62
N ILE A 94 -2.93 4.73 -2.75
CA ILE A 94 -3.59 4.38 -4.00
C ILE A 94 -2.52 3.66 -4.79
N ASP A 95 -2.72 2.37 -5.00
CA ASP A 95 -1.87 1.64 -5.90
C ASP A 95 -2.31 1.95 -7.34
N VAL A 96 -1.73 3.00 -7.91
CA VAL A 96 -1.99 3.40 -9.30
C VAL A 96 -1.66 2.26 -10.27
N THR A 97 -0.82 1.29 -9.86
CA THR A 97 -0.52 0.11 -10.67
C THR A 97 -1.72 -0.83 -10.85
N GLU A 98 -2.69 -0.81 -9.93
CA GLU A 98 -3.92 -1.57 -10.10
C GLU A 98 -4.83 -0.98 -11.17
N TYR A 99 -4.71 0.33 -11.44
CA TYR A 99 -5.67 1.08 -12.27
C TYR A 99 -5.09 1.62 -13.58
N TYR A 100 -3.77 1.62 -13.80
CA TYR A 100 -3.20 2.30 -14.98
C TYR A 100 -3.72 1.72 -16.30
N SER A 101 -3.90 0.39 -16.41
CA SER A 101 -4.48 -0.24 -17.60
C SER A 101 -5.91 0.25 -17.83
N ASP A 102 -6.73 0.23 -16.79
CA ASP A 102 -8.12 0.69 -16.88
C ASP A 102 -8.19 2.19 -17.24
N ILE A 103 -7.25 3.00 -16.73
CA ILE A 103 -7.17 4.43 -17.07
C ILE A 103 -6.82 4.59 -18.55
N PHE A 104 -5.88 3.80 -19.07
CA PHE A 104 -5.57 3.78 -20.50
C PHE A 104 -6.79 3.40 -21.35
N ASP A 105 -7.52 2.35 -20.95
CA ASP A 105 -8.74 1.92 -21.64
C ASP A 105 -9.79 3.03 -21.65
N CYS A 106 -9.97 3.72 -20.52
CA CYS A 106 -10.84 4.89 -20.45
C CYS A 106 -10.37 6.03 -21.37
N LEU A 107 -9.07 6.34 -21.41
CA LEU A 107 -8.54 7.38 -22.29
C LEU A 107 -8.81 7.08 -23.78
N ILE A 108 -8.69 5.81 -24.18
CA ILE A 108 -8.97 5.34 -25.54
C ILE A 108 -10.48 5.43 -25.83
N SER A 109 -11.33 4.86 -24.98
CA SER A 109 -12.79 4.80 -25.19
C SER A 109 -13.47 6.16 -25.12
N LEU A 110 -12.96 7.09 -24.31
CA LEU A 110 -13.57 8.42 -24.18
C LEU A 110 -13.38 9.29 -25.44
N LYS A 111 -12.57 8.85 -26.42
CA LYS A 111 -12.26 9.57 -27.67
C LYS A 111 -12.01 11.06 -27.40
N LEU A 112 -11.18 11.33 -26.38
CA LEU A 112 -11.06 12.67 -25.81
C LEU A 112 -10.45 13.63 -26.83
N ASN A 113 -11.27 14.51 -27.42
CA ASN A 113 -10.86 15.69 -28.17
C ASN A 113 -10.44 16.86 -27.24
N LEU A 114 -9.87 16.54 -26.08
CA LEU A 114 -9.63 17.49 -24.99
C LEU A 114 -8.14 17.78 -24.84
N ASN A 115 -7.84 18.95 -24.27
CA ASN A 115 -6.52 19.57 -24.09
C ASN A 115 -5.36 18.56 -24.19
N VAL A 116 -4.80 18.46 -25.40
CA VAL A 116 -3.81 17.46 -25.82
C VAL A 116 -2.64 17.38 -24.84
N GLU A 117 -2.27 18.52 -24.25
CA GLU A 117 -1.19 18.61 -23.29
C GLU A 117 -1.45 17.84 -22.00
N LYS A 118 -2.63 17.98 -21.38
CA LYS A 118 -2.96 17.26 -20.13
C LYS A 118 -3.04 15.75 -20.34
N ILE A 119 -3.55 15.33 -21.51
CA ILE A 119 -3.61 13.91 -21.88
C ILE A 119 -2.19 13.37 -22.01
N LYS A 120 -1.29 14.10 -22.69
CA LYS A 120 0.11 13.71 -22.82
C LYS A 120 0.84 13.67 -21.46
N HIS A 121 0.55 14.60 -20.54
CA HIS A 121 1.06 14.54 -19.17
C HIS A 121 0.61 13.28 -18.44
N LEU A 122 -0.69 12.99 -18.46
CA LEU A 122 -1.23 11.78 -17.83
C LEU A 122 -0.64 10.52 -18.47
N TYR A 123 -0.57 10.46 -19.79
CA TYR A 123 0.03 9.36 -20.56
C TYR A 123 1.49 9.12 -20.13
N PHE A 124 2.29 10.19 -20.06
CA PHE A 124 3.68 10.11 -19.61
C PHE A 124 3.80 9.58 -18.18
N ILE A 125 3.00 10.10 -17.25
CA ILE A 125 3.00 9.66 -15.85
C ILE A 125 2.64 8.16 -15.76
N LEU A 126 1.57 7.73 -16.43
CA LEU A 126 1.13 6.33 -16.42
C LEU A 126 2.18 5.39 -17.02
N ASN A 127 2.90 5.81 -18.06
CA ASN A 127 4.00 5.03 -18.62
C ASN A 127 5.17 4.86 -17.64
N ILE A 128 5.47 5.88 -16.82
CA ILE A 128 6.47 5.72 -15.75
C ILE A 128 6.01 4.69 -14.72
N TYR A 129 4.75 4.76 -14.27
CA TYR A 129 4.18 3.76 -13.36
C TYR A 129 4.23 2.36 -13.97
N LYS A 130 3.85 2.22 -15.25
CA LYS A 130 3.89 0.95 -15.97
C LYS A 130 5.30 0.38 -16.02
N SER A 131 6.29 1.16 -16.45
CA SER A 131 7.69 0.70 -16.52
C SER A 131 8.25 0.32 -15.14
N CYS A 132 7.88 1.04 -14.09
CA CYS A 132 8.26 0.68 -12.72
C CYS A 132 7.59 -0.65 -12.29
N SER A 133 6.29 -0.79 -12.53
CA SER A 133 5.50 -1.96 -12.15
C SER A 133 5.95 -3.24 -12.87
N GLU A 134 6.21 -3.17 -14.17
CA GLU A 134 6.63 -4.33 -14.98
C GLU A 134 8.01 -4.86 -14.57
N ASN A 135 8.91 -3.97 -14.15
CA ASN A 135 10.27 -4.34 -13.73
C ASN A 135 10.41 -4.57 -12.23
N GLY A 136 9.40 -4.20 -11.43
CA GLY A 136 9.50 -4.18 -9.96
C GLY A 136 10.42 -3.08 -9.42
N ASP A 137 10.69 -2.04 -10.21
CA ASP A 137 11.53 -0.90 -9.85
C ASP A 137 10.71 0.20 -9.17
N LEU A 138 11.36 1.01 -8.31
CA LEU A 138 10.73 2.18 -7.69
C LEU A 138 10.91 3.48 -8.48
N TYR A 139 11.83 3.49 -9.44
CA TYR A 139 12.21 4.67 -10.19
C TYR A 139 12.80 4.29 -11.54
N LEU A 140 12.82 5.26 -12.46
CA LEU A 140 13.52 5.17 -13.72
C LEU A 140 14.84 5.94 -13.68
N LYS A 141 15.85 5.42 -14.35
CA LYS A 141 17.09 6.16 -14.65
C LYS A 141 16.84 7.14 -15.78
N SER A 142 17.75 8.13 -15.93
CA SER A 142 17.67 9.10 -17.02
C SER A 142 17.57 8.44 -18.40
N THR A 143 18.36 7.39 -18.66
CA THR A 143 18.33 6.67 -19.94
C THR A 143 16.99 5.96 -20.21
N GLU A 144 16.34 5.46 -19.16
CA GLU A 144 15.04 4.79 -19.28
C GLU A 144 13.92 5.82 -19.50
N LEU A 145 13.97 6.96 -18.80
CA LEU A 145 13.03 8.06 -19.00
C LEU A 145 13.12 8.65 -20.41
N MET A 146 14.33 8.85 -20.95
CA MET A 146 14.50 9.39 -22.30
C MET A 146 13.88 8.47 -23.36
N LYS A 147 13.97 7.14 -23.19
CA LYS A 147 13.29 6.19 -24.09
C LYS A 147 11.77 6.34 -24.08
N LEU A 148 11.18 6.70 -22.94
CA LEU A 148 9.74 6.99 -22.86
C LEU A 148 9.39 8.28 -23.62
N LEU A 149 10.27 9.27 -23.60
CA LEU A 149 10.08 10.55 -24.29
C LEU A 149 10.26 10.47 -25.80
N ASP A 150 10.98 9.46 -26.29
CA ASP A 150 11.13 9.19 -27.73
C ASP A 150 9.82 8.75 -28.39
N ASP A 151 8.77 8.47 -27.60
CA ASP A 151 7.43 8.19 -28.11
C ASP A 151 6.89 9.35 -28.95
N THR A 152 6.48 9.02 -30.18
CA THR A 152 5.86 9.95 -31.12
C THR A 152 4.66 10.71 -30.54
N TYR A 153 3.91 10.11 -29.62
CA TYR A 153 2.76 10.74 -28.99
C TYR A 153 3.17 11.88 -28.03
N LEU A 154 4.36 11.80 -27.43
CA LEU A 154 4.87 12.82 -26.50
C LEU A 154 5.61 13.96 -27.18
N LYS A 155 5.77 13.91 -28.51
CA LYS A 155 6.34 15.01 -29.29
C LYS A 155 5.53 16.30 -29.07
N ASP A 156 6.22 17.43 -29.13
CA ASP A 156 5.70 18.80 -29.02
C ASP A 156 5.29 19.30 -27.62
N VAL A 157 5.33 18.47 -26.57
CA VAL A 157 5.13 18.96 -25.19
C VAL A 157 6.43 19.56 -24.67
N ARG A 158 6.49 20.89 -24.64
CA ARG A 158 7.61 21.60 -24.02
C ARG A 158 7.58 21.34 -22.51
N ASN A 159 8.75 21.21 -21.90
CA ASN A 159 8.92 21.14 -20.45
C ASN A 159 8.16 20.01 -19.70
N LEU A 160 7.65 18.99 -20.40
CA LEU A 160 6.88 17.87 -19.81
C LEU A 160 7.47 17.32 -18.50
N ILE A 161 8.78 17.07 -18.47
CA ILE A 161 9.46 16.57 -17.26
C ILE A 161 9.41 17.62 -16.13
N THR A 162 9.73 18.87 -16.46
CA THR A 162 9.76 19.98 -15.50
C THR A 162 8.38 20.19 -14.91
N ASP A 163 7.34 20.24 -15.74
CA ASP A 163 5.95 20.40 -15.33
C ASP A 163 5.50 19.25 -14.43
N CYS A 164 5.88 18.00 -14.76
CA CYS A 164 5.60 16.86 -13.92
C CYS A 164 6.32 16.91 -12.55
N ILE A 165 7.51 17.50 -12.49
CA ILE A 165 8.25 17.69 -11.24
C ILE A 165 7.61 18.79 -10.40
N GLU A 166 7.31 19.94 -11.00
CA GLU A 166 6.71 21.10 -10.32
C GLU A 166 5.32 20.78 -9.75
N ASN A 167 4.57 19.92 -10.43
CA ASN A 167 3.25 19.47 -9.97
C ASN A 167 3.31 18.24 -9.04
N ASN A 168 4.49 17.80 -8.59
CA ASN A 168 4.69 16.63 -7.72
C ASN A 168 4.12 15.31 -8.28
N TYR A 169 4.09 15.14 -9.60
CA TYR A 169 3.82 13.84 -10.20
C TYR A 169 5.05 12.94 -10.18
N ILE A 170 6.23 13.55 -10.36
CA ILE A 170 7.52 12.88 -10.42
C ILE A 170 8.46 13.52 -9.41
N LYS A 171 9.20 12.71 -8.65
CA LYS A 171 10.34 13.18 -7.86
C LYS A 171 11.65 12.89 -8.59
N LYS A 172 12.39 13.95 -8.91
CA LYS A 172 13.77 13.88 -9.38
C LYS A 172 14.73 13.86 -8.21
N VAL A 173 15.63 12.88 -8.15
CA VAL A 173 16.66 12.73 -7.11
C VAL A 173 18.02 12.53 -7.76
N SER A 174 19.02 13.32 -7.35
CA SER A 174 20.42 13.13 -7.75
C SER A 174 21.16 12.30 -6.70
N THR A 175 21.88 11.28 -7.12
CA THR A 175 22.75 10.50 -6.24
C THR A 175 24.17 11.08 -6.19
N ASN A 176 24.94 10.68 -5.18
CA ASN A 176 26.36 11.05 -5.02
C ASN A 176 27.25 10.67 -6.22
N SER A 177 26.77 9.77 -7.09
CA SER A 177 27.45 9.33 -8.31
C SER A 177 27.01 10.10 -9.57
N ASN A 178 26.38 11.28 -9.42
CA ASN A 178 25.77 12.06 -10.50
C ASN A 178 24.72 11.30 -11.33
N LYS A 179 24.16 10.22 -10.80
CA LYS A 179 23.06 9.51 -11.46
C LYS A 179 21.75 10.12 -11.02
N ILE A 180 20.91 10.47 -11.98
CA ILE A 180 19.58 11.03 -11.73
C ILE A 180 18.55 9.91 -11.81
N LYS A 181 17.70 9.85 -10.78
CA LYS A 181 16.55 8.95 -10.64
C LYS A 181 15.25 9.75 -10.71
N TYR A 182 14.25 9.18 -11.37
CA TYR A 182 12.91 9.75 -11.51
C TYR A 182 11.89 8.77 -10.94
N TYR A 183 11.31 9.13 -9.80
CA TYR A 183 10.32 8.33 -9.10
C TYR A 183 8.92 8.82 -9.47
N PRO A 184 7.93 7.93 -9.67
CA PRO A 184 6.57 8.28 -9.30
C PRO A 184 6.57 8.87 -7.90
N TYR A 185 5.99 10.05 -7.70
CA TYR A 185 6.18 10.80 -6.45
C TYR A 185 5.79 9.99 -5.20
N ILE A 186 4.72 9.18 -5.31
CA ILE A 186 4.26 8.33 -4.21
C ILE A 186 5.28 7.23 -3.83
N TYR A 187 6.02 6.66 -4.79
CA TYR A 187 7.04 5.66 -4.51
C TYR A 187 8.23 6.26 -3.77
N TYR A 188 8.61 7.49 -4.12
CA TYR A 188 9.61 8.23 -3.37
C TYR A 188 9.16 8.46 -1.92
N LEU A 189 7.90 8.84 -1.70
CA LEU A 189 7.37 8.99 -0.34
C LEU A 189 7.41 7.67 0.44
N TYR A 190 7.07 6.54 -0.18
CA TYR A 190 7.17 5.23 0.47
C TYR A 190 8.60 4.92 0.90
N GLU A 191 9.59 5.05 -0.01
CA GLU A 191 10.99 4.81 0.31
C GLU A 191 11.50 5.74 1.42
N TYR A 192 11.13 7.02 1.36
CA TYR A 192 11.49 8.02 2.35
C TYR A 192 10.89 7.71 3.73
N GLU A 193 9.60 7.42 3.80
CA GLU A 193 8.90 7.15 5.07
C GLU A 193 9.36 5.83 5.71
N ILE A 194 9.61 4.79 4.91
CA ILE A 194 10.21 3.54 5.40
C ILE A 194 11.59 3.82 6.01
N SER A 195 12.44 4.57 5.29
CA SER A 195 13.78 4.93 5.75
C SER A 195 13.76 5.75 7.03
N LYS A 196 12.84 6.71 7.13
CA LYS A 196 12.61 7.55 8.30
C LYS A 196 12.18 6.71 9.51
N LYS A 197 11.22 5.80 9.34
CA LYS A 197 10.75 4.90 10.40
C LYS A 197 11.85 3.96 10.89
N ILE A 198 12.63 3.37 9.99
CA ILE A 198 13.79 2.55 10.36
C ILE A 198 14.77 3.37 11.21
N LYS A 199 15.12 4.59 10.76
CA LYS A 199 16.02 5.48 11.48
C LYS A 199 15.48 5.86 12.87
N GLN A 200 14.17 6.06 13.00
CA GLN A 200 13.53 6.33 14.29
C GLN A 200 13.64 5.12 15.24
N ILE A 201 13.35 3.90 14.75
CA ILE A 201 13.47 2.67 15.55
C ILE A 201 14.90 2.49 16.06
N LEU A 202 15.89 2.70 15.19
CA LEU A 202 17.31 2.58 15.54
C LEU A 202 17.77 3.62 16.57
N LYS A 203 17.18 4.82 16.59
CA LYS A 203 17.52 5.90 17.52
C LYS A 203 16.87 5.80 18.89
N GLN A 204 15.73 5.12 19.00
CA GLN A 204 15.07 4.94 20.28
C GLN A 204 16.01 4.21 21.26
N GLU A 205 15.83 4.37 22.56
CA GLU A 205 16.58 3.57 23.54
C GLU A 205 16.22 2.08 23.41
N HIS A 206 17.21 1.21 23.58
CA HIS A 206 16.96 -0.23 23.55
C HIS A 206 16.12 -0.59 24.76
N ILE A 207 14.93 -1.18 24.55
CA ILE A 207 14.23 -1.85 25.65
C ILE A 207 15.18 -2.96 26.07
N ASN A 208 15.77 -2.81 27.26
CA ASN A 208 16.86 -3.66 27.71
C ASN A 208 16.28 -5.00 28.22
N LEU A 209 15.66 -5.75 27.31
CA LEU A 209 15.11 -7.09 27.56
C LEU A 209 16.23 -8.05 27.97
N PHE A 210 17.39 -7.88 27.35
CA PHE A 210 18.61 -8.62 27.64
C PHE A 210 19.58 -7.72 28.40
N LYS A 211 19.80 -8.01 29.69
CA LYS A 211 20.69 -7.23 30.56
C LYS A 211 22.13 -7.75 30.59
N ASN A 212 22.35 -8.97 30.12
CA ASN A 212 23.65 -9.64 30.13
C ASN A 212 24.12 -9.93 28.70
N ASP A 213 25.36 -10.41 28.58
CA ASP A 213 25.94 -10.86 27.32
C ASP A 213 25.49 -12.27 26.92
N TRP A 214 25.93 -12.68 25.74
CA TRP A 214 25.64 -14.00 25.21
C TRP A 214 26.24 -15.11 26.08
N GLU A 215 27.45 -14.94 26.61
CA GLU A 215 28.11 -15.97 27.45
C GLU A 215 27.25 -16.30 28.68
N TYR A 216 26.69 -15.29 29.34
CA TYR A 216 25.74 -15.50 30.44
C TYR A 216 24.55 -16.34 30.01
N TYR A 217 23.95 -16.02 28.87
CA TYR A 217 22.75 -16.73 28.39
C TYR A 217 23.05 -18.15 27.92
N ALA A 218 24.16 -18.36 27.22
CA ALA A 218 24.61 -19.68 26.78
C ALA A 218 24.82 -20.61 27.97
N LYS A 219 25.43 -20.11 29.06
CA LYS A 219 25.70 -20.88 30.27
C LYS A 219 24.44 -21.20 31.07
N ASN A 220 23.58 -20.20 31.29
CA ASN A 220 22.46 -20.33 32.22
C ASN A 220 21.23 -21.01 31.62
N PHE A 221 20.99 -20.85 30.32
CA PHE A 221 19.77 -21.35 29.71
C PHE A 221 19.89 -22.74 29.11
N ASN A 222 21.06 -23.39 29.33
CA ASN A 222 21.40 -24.74 28.91
C ASN A 222 20.68 -25.05 27.59
N ILE A 223 20.91 -24.18 26.61
CA ILE A 223 20.21 -24.22 25.34
C ILE A 223 20.70 -25.51 24.71
N ALA A 224 20.01 -26.62 24.94
CA ALA A 224 20.40 -27.97 24.55
C ALA A 224 20.63 -28.08 23.02
N ASN A 225 20.20 -27.06 22.28
CA ASN A 225 20.41 -26.91 20.85
C ASN A 225 21.68 -26.12 20.46
N LEU A 226 22.47 -25.59 21.40
CA LEU A 226 23.71 -24.88 21.05
C LEU A 226 24.75 -25.81 20.42
N ASN A 227 24.75 -27.09 20.80
CA ASN A 227 25.59 -28.10 20.15
C ASN A 227 25.09 -28.48 18.75
N ILE A 228 23.94 -27.95 18.31
CA ILE A 228 23.31 -28.21 17.00
C ILE A 228 23.38 -26.96 16.10
N LEU A 229 23.57 -25.76 16.68
CA LEU A 229 23.68 -24.51 15.93
C LEU A 229 25.09 -24.33 15.36
N THR A 230 25.18 -23.82 14.14
CA THR A 230 26.47 -23.42 13.55
C THR A 230 26.98 -22.12 14.15
N GLU A 231 28.26 -21.81 13.98
CA GLU A 231 28.86 -20.55 14.43
C GLU A 231 28.11 -19.32 13.89
N GLU A 232 27.75 -19.31 12.60
CA GLU A 232 26.95 -18.25 11.98
C GLU A 232 25.58 -18.07 12.65
N GLN A 233 24.93 -19.17 13.03
CA GLN A 233 23.62 -19.11 13.72
C GLN A 233 23.77 -18.56 15.14
N VAL A 234 24.87 -18.87 15.83
CA VAL A 234 25.21 -18.30 17.13
C VAL A 234 25.49 -16.79 17.01
N GLU A 235 26.17 -16.35 15.96
CA GLU A 235 26.38 -14.91 15.69
C GLU A 235 25.06 -14.16 15.50
N VAL A 236 24.06 -14.77 14.86
CA VAL A 236 22.72 -14.19 14.77
C VAL A 236 22.09 -13.99 16.15
N LEU A 237 22.24 -14.95 17.07
CA LEU A 237 21.73 -14.82 18.44
C LEU A 237 22.47 -13.73 19.24
N LYS A 238 23.79 -13.65 19.09
CA LYS A 238 24.60 -12.56 19.66
C LYS A 238 24.15 -11.19 19.14
N SER A 239 23.87 -11.10 17.84
CA SER A 239 23.37 -9.88 17.19
C SER A 239 21.96 -9.52 17.66
N TYR A 240 21.07 -10.50 17.80
CA TYR A 240 19.70 -10.32 18.28
C TYR A 240 19.65 -9.66 19.67
N ILE A 241 20.51 -10.08 20.60
CA ILE A 241 20.58 -9.53 21.95
C ILE A 241 20.93 -8.03 21.96
N LYS A 242 21.73 -7.59 20.99
CA LYS A 242 22.30 -6.23 20.93
C LYS A 242 21.53 -5.27 20.04
N ASN A 243 20.71 -5.79 19.12
CA ASN A 243 20.11 -5.01 18.04
C ASN A 243 18.59 -5.12 18.02
N LYS A 244 17.94 -3.98 17.76
CA LYS A 244 16.47 -3.89 17.61
C LYS A 244 15.94 -4.51 16.33
N ILE A 245 16.73 -4.39 15.28
CA ILE A 245 16.40 -4.90 13.95
C ILE A 245 17.58 -5.78 13.54
N ILE A 246 17.25 -7.02 13.18
CA ILE A 246 18.20 -7.96 12.59
C ILE A 246 17.62 -8.42 11.25
N ILE A 247 18.51 -8.61 10.27
CA ILE A 247 18.16 -9.16 8.96
C ILE A 247 18.93 -10.47 8.83
N ILE A 248 18.19 -11.57 8.67
CA ILE A 248 18.76 -12.91 8.55
C ILE A 248 18.60 -13.35 7.10
N ASN A 249 19.71 -13.36 6.37
CA ASN A 249 19.75 -13.79 4.97
C ASN A 249 20.37 -15.18 4.86
N GLY A 250 19.88 -15.99 3.92
CA GLY A 250 20.44 -17.31 3.64
C GLY A 250 19.68 -18.03 2.54
N ARG A 251 20.31 -19.01 1.89
CA ARG A 251 19.67 -19.86 0.86
C ARG A 251 18.65 -20.82 1.47
N ALA A 252 17.88 -21.52 0.64
CA ALA A 252 17.01 -22.59 1.13
C ALA A 252 17.86 -23.66 1.88
N GLY A 253 17.31 -24.23 2.95
CA GLY A 253 18.00 -25.27 3.73
C GLY A 253 19.02 -24.78 4.78
N THR A 254 19.34 -23.48 4.87
CA THR A 254 20.36 -22.96 5.82
C THR A 254 19.89 -22.85 7.28
N GLY A 255 18.82 -23.55 7.67
CA GLY A 255 18.35 -23.57 9.06
C GLY A 255 17.71 -22.26 9.57
N LYS A 256 17.28 -21.34 8.70
CA LYS A 256 16.64 -20.06 9.11
C LYS A 256 15.50 -20.25 10.13
N THR A 257 14.66 -21.28 9.96
CA THR A 257 13.59 -21.55 10.93
C THR A 257 14.12 -22.00 12.28
N THR A 258 15.23 -22.74 12.33
CA THR A 258 15.91 -23.13 13.56
C THR A 258 16.46 -21.91 14.30
N VAL A 259 16.99 -20.92 13.57
CA VAL A 259 17.46 -19.66 14.15
C VAL A 259 16.30 -18.88 14.74
N ILE A 260 15.19 -18.72 14.01
CA ILE A 260 13.98 -18.04 14.53
C ILE A 260 13.45 -18.75 15.77
N LYS A 261 13.41 -20.09 15.78
CA LYS A 261 13.02 -20.87 16.96
C LYS A 261 13.92 -20.56 18.15
N SER A 262 15.24 -20.58 17.94
CA SER A 262 16.22 -20.29 18.98
C SER A 262 16.07 -18.87 19.56
N ILE A 263 15.72 -17.89 18.72
CA ILE A 263 15.40 -16.52 19.16
C ILE A 263 14.17 -16.52 20.08
N VAL A 264 13.10 -17.21 19.68
CA VAL A 264 11.86 -17.30 20.48
C VAL A 264 12.12 -17.99 21.81
N ASP A 265 12.83 -19.13 21.78
CA ASP A 265 13.19 -19.90 22.98
C ASP A 265 14.00 -19.03 23.96
N LEU A 266 15.04 -18.35 23.47
CA LEU A 266 15.88 -17.46 24.27
C LEU A 266 15.04 -16.32 24.89
N THR A 267 14.17 -15.70 24.09
CA THR A 267 13.31 -14.59 24.53
C THR A 267 12.36 -15.04 25.63
N LYS A 268 11.71 -16.20 25.46
CA LYS A 268 10.78 -16.75 26.45
C LYS A 268 11.47 -17.22 27.72
N LYS A 269 12.70 -17.72 27.63
CA LYS A 269 13.51 -18.07 28.80
C LYS A 269 13.95 -16.84 29.61
N VAL A 270 14.32 -15.75 28.93
CA VAL A 270 14.74 -14.49 29.59
C VAL A 270 13.53 -13.73 30.15
N ASN A 271 12.44 -13.67 29.39
CA ASN A 271 11.21 -13.00 29.80
C ASN A 271 9.98 -13.81 29.34
N PRO A 272 9.44 -14.69 30.22
CA PRO A 272 8.28 -15.52 29.89
C PRO A 272 7.04 -14.72 29.47
N SER A 273 6.89 -13.52 30.05
CA SER A 273 5.78 -12.60 29.79
C SER A 273 5.91 -11.82 28.48
N CYS A 274 7.07 -11.87 27.81
CA CYS A 274 7.28 -11.15 26.56
C CYS A 274 6.29 -11.63 25.50
N GLU A 275 5.51 -10.70 24.95
CA GLU A 275 4.62 -11.00 23.84
C GLU A 275 5.43 -11.08 22.54
N ILE A 276 5.27 -12.19 21.82
CA ILE A 276 5.96 -12.44 20.56
C ILE A 276 4.88 -12.60 19.49
N LYS A 277 5.03 -11.87 18.38
CA LYS A 277 4.16 -11.98 17.20
C LYS A 277 4.96 -12.50 16.03
N LEU A 278 4.49 -13.59 15.43
CA LEU A 278 5.09 -14.17 14.23
C LEU A 278 4.24 -13.80 13.03
N CYS A 279 4.88 -13.29 11.98
CA CYS A 279 4.21 -12.88 10.76
C CYS A 279 4.97 -13.34 9.53
N ALA A 280 4.24 -13.67 8.45
CA ALA A 280 4.83 -13.99 7.15
C ALA A 280 4.00 -13.39 6.01
N LEU A 281 4.59 -13.27 4.82
CA LEU A 281 3.89 -12.73 3.65
C LEU A 281 2.78 -13.67 3.15
N SER A 282 3.02 -14.99 3.16
CA SER A 282 2.06 -15.99 2.65
C SER A 282 1.51 -16.88 3.77
N GLY A 283 0.29 -17.41 3.56
CA GLY A 283 -0.36 -18.32 4.50
C GLY A 283 0.43 -19.60 4.74
N MET A 284 1.04 -20.16 3.69
CA MET A 284 1.91 -21.35 3.82
C MET A 284 3.14 -21.07 4.69
N ALA A 285 3.80 -19.92 4.49
CA ALA A 285 4.94 -19.54 5.33
C ALA A 285 4.52 -19.30 6.79
N ALA A 286 3.37 -18.64 7.01
CA ALA A 286 2.82 -18.44 8.34
C ALA A 286 2.50 -19.77 9.03
N SER A 287 1.87 -20.72 8.32
CA SER A 287 1.57 -22.06 8.81
C SER A 287 2.84 -22.84 9.17
N ASN A 288 3.86 -22.82 8.30
CA ASN A 288 5.14 -23.49 8.56
C ASN A 288 5.88 -22.94 9.78
N ILE A 289 5.79 -21.62 10.03
CA ILE A 289 6.36 -21.01 11.24
C ILE A 289 5.53 -21.39 12.47
N LYS A 290 4.20 -21.47 12.35
CA LYS A 290 3.31 -21.88 13.43
C LYS A 290 3.59 -23.31 13.88
N THR A 291 3.63 -24.26 12.96
CA THR A 291 3.82 -25.68 13.30
C THR A 291 5.19 -25.96 13.91
N LYS A 292 6.22 -25.19 13.52
CA LYS A 292 7.59 -25.37 14.01
C LYS A 292 7.91 -24.63 15.31
N ILE A 293 7.18 -23.55 15.61
CA ILE A 293 7.49 -22.61 16.70
C ILE A 293 6.23 -22.23 17.47
N GLY A 294 5.19 -21.78 16.75
CA GLY A 294 3.97 -21.24 17.34
C GLY A 294 3.22 -22.21 18.26
N ASP A 295 3.09 -23.48 17.89
CA ASP A 295 2.30 -24.45 18.67
C ASP A 295 2.91 -24.74 20.05
N GLU A 296 4.24 -24.75 20.17
CA GLU A 296 4.97 -24.98 21.43
C GLU A 296 4.74 -23.85 22.45
N TYR A 297 4.56 -22.62 21.98
CA TYR A 297 4.42 -21.42 22.83
C TYR A 297 3.02 -20.80 22.78
N ASN A 298 2.06 -21.47 22.13
CA ASN A 298 0.73 -20.94 21.82
C ASN A 298 0.77 -19.54 21.16
N ILE A 299 1.76 -19.32 20.28
CA ILE A 299 1.93 -18.07 19.54
C ILE A 299 1.19 -18.20 18.20
N ASN A 300 0.27 -17.27 17.96
CA ASN A 300 -0.37 -17.15 16.66
C ASN A 300 0.63 -16.64 15.61
N SER A 301 0.69 -17.34 14.48
CA SER A 301 1.37 -16.90 13.27
C SER A 301 0.33 -16.42 12.27
N LEU A 302 0.46 -15.18 11.82
CA LEU A 302 -0.50 -14.54 10.92
C LEU A 302 0.16 -14.15 9.60
N THR A 303 -0.63 -14.00 8.55
CA THR A 303 -0.14 -13.27 7.39
C THR A 303 0.07 -11.80 7.77
N LEU A 304 1.06 -11.14 7.16
CA LEU A 304 1.34 -9.73 7.42
C LEU A 304 0.09 -8.87 7.19
N TYR A 305 -0.68 -9.20 6.14
CA TYR A 305 -1.96 -8.56 5.84
C TYR A 305 -2.96 -8.69 7.00
N LEU A 306 -3.18 -9.92 7.49
CA LEU A 306 -4.14 -10.16 8.58
C LEU A 306 -3.68 -9.53 9.89
N PHE A 307 -2.38 -9.55 10.17
CA PHE A 307 -1.81 -8.88 11.34
C PHE A 307 -2.06 -7.37 11.29
N LEU A 308 -1.73 -6.72 10.17
CA LEU A 308 -1.95 -5.28 10.00
C LEU A 308 -3.43 -4.92 10.04
N PHE A 309 -4.30 -5.75 9.46
CA PHE A 309 -5.75 -5.58 9.51
C PHE A 309 -6.28 -5.63 10.94
N LEU A 310 -5.86 -6.62 11.73
CA LEU A 310 -6.24 -6.76 13.14
C LEU A 310 -5.71 -5.59 13.98
N MET A 311 -4.46 -5.16 13.77
CA MET A 311 -3.90 -3.99 14.46
C MET A 311 -4.69 -2.71 14.16
N LYS A 312 -5.11 -2.52 12.91
CA LYS A 312 -5.96 -1.39 12.51
C LYS A 312 -7.34 -1.45 13.17
N GLN A 313 -7.95 -2.64 13.27
CA GLN A 313 -9.22 -2.81 13.98
C GLN A 313 -9.09 -2.60 15.49
N CYS A 314 -8.02 -3.08 16.13
CA CYS A 314 -7.75 -2.84 17.55
C CYS A 314 -7.63 -1.34 17.85
N LEU A 315 -6.95 -0.57 16.98
CA LEU A 315 -6.90 0.89 17.09
C LEU A 315 -8.30 1.51 17.00
N ILE A 316 -9.11 1.13 16.01
CA ILE A 316 -10.48 1.62 15.84
C ILE A 316 -11.37 1.26 17.05
N TYR A 317 -11.24 0.04 17.57
CA TYR A 317 -11.98 -0.42 18.75
C TYR A 317 -11.54 0.32 20.03
N PHE A 318 -10.25 0.64 20.15
CA PHE A 318 -9.72 1.48 21.22
C PHE A 318 -10.27 2.91 21.15
N PHE A 319 -10.43 3.47 19.94
CA PHE A 319 -11.08 4.78 19.72
C PHE A 319 -12.56 4.81 20.12
N ILE A 320 -13.29 3.72 19.89
CA ILE A 320 -14.73 3.62 20.22
C ILE A 320 -14.96 3.51 21.74
N ASN A 321 -14.02 2.89 22.47
CA ASN A 321 -14.16 2.62 23.91
C ASN A 321 -13.40 3.57 24.83
N LEU A 322 -12.81 4.66 24.32
CA LEU A 322 -12.28 5.73 25.17
C LEU A 322 -13.45 6.44 25.86
N PRO A 323 -13.49 6.52 27.21
CA PRO A 323 -14.53 7.28 27.89
C PRO A 323 -14.44 8.75 27.47
N TYR A 324 -15.53 9.27 26.90
CA TYR A 324 -15.70 10.59 26.27
C TYR A 324 -15.37 11.83 27.13
N LYS A 325 -14.72 11.70 28.28
CA LYS A 325 -14.73 12.74 29.32
C LYS A 325 -13.58 13.75 29.31
N ASN A 326 -12.58 13.68 28.43
CA ASN A 326 -11.57 14.74 28.34
C ASN A 326 -11.12 14.99 26.89
N SER A 327 -11.60 16.08 26.28
CA SER A 327 -11.26 16.51 24.91
C SER A 327 -9.76 16.77 24.72
N LEU A 328 -9.07 17.26 25.75
CA LEU A 328 -7.62 17.48 25.75
C LEU A 328 -6.80 16.19 25.58
N TYR A 329 -7.30 15.05 26.07
CA TYR A 329 -6.62 13.75 25.95
C TYR A 329 -6.76 13.17 24.55
N ILE A 330 -7.89 13.42 23.88
CA ILE A 330 -8.14 13.00 22.50
C ILE A 330 -7.22 13.76 21.54
N ASP A 331 -7.06 15.07 21.72
CA ASP A 331 -6.18 15.87 20.84
C ASP A 331 -4.70 15.57 21.07
N TYR A 332 -4.29 15.24 22.29
CA TYR A 332 -2.92 14.80 22.58
C TYR A 332 -2.60 13.45 21.94
N ILE A 333 -3.54 12.49 22.01
CA ILE A 333 -3.40 11.17 21.37
C ILE A 333 -3.52 11.27 19.85
N ARG A 334 -4.41 12.14 19.31
CA ARG A 334 -4.48 12.44 17.87
C ARG A 334 -3.16 12.99 17.36
N ASN A 335 -2.57 13.98 18.05
CA ASN A 335 -1.29 14.56 17.66
C ASN A 335 -0.10 13.60 17.86
N PHE A 336 -0.16 12.73 18.87
CA PHE A 336 0.85 11.69 19.09
C PHE A 336 0.78 10.60 18.02
N LEU A 337 -0.42 10.19 17.60
CA LEU A 337 -0.63 9.21 16.54
C LEU A 337 -0.42 9.80 15.14
N PHE A 338 -0.76 11.08 14.93
CA PHE A 338 -0.39 11.79 13.69
C PHE A 338 1.14 11.81 13.55
N LYS A 339 1.90 11.97 14.63
CA LYS A 339 3.37 11.85 14.64
C LYS A 339 3.93 10.42 14.50
N LEU A 340 3.11 9.38 14.67
CA LEU A 340 3.48 7.98 14.45
C LEU A 340 3.12 7.49 13.03
N TYR A 341 2.15 8.13 12.39
CA TYR A 341 1.63 7.77 11.07
C TYR A 341 1.96 8.80 9.95
N THR A 342 2.47 9.98 10.30
CA THR A 342 3.21 10.93 9.42
C THR A 342 4.64 11.05 9.91
#